data_AF-A0A847JM99-F1
#
_entry.id   AF-A0A847JM99-F1
#
_cell.length_a   1.000
_cell.length_b   1.000
_cell.length_c   1.000
_cell.angle_alpha   90.00
_cell.angle_beta   90.00
_cell.angle_gamma   90.00
#
_symmetry.space_group_name_H-M   'P 1'
#
loop_
_entity.id
_entity.type
_entity.pdbx_description
1 polymer ?
#
loop_
_entity_poly.entity_id
_entity_poly.type
_entity_poly.pdbx_seq_one_letter_code
_entity_poly.pdbx_strand_id
1 'polypeptide(L)'
;MKDFEKRIAHLEELAEKMRDPDLPLEKSFGFFEEGVMLARELRKELDELQGKVEILLNSLEVRENDEAEVPNITKFDFQSSESQNDSQDKQAP
;
A
#
# COMPACT_ATOMS: atom_id res chain seq x y z
N MET A 1 -1.25 -11.21 -13.68
CA MET A 1 -1.73 -9.83 -13.96
C MET A 1 -3.25 -9.75 -14.06
N LYS A 2 -3.93 -10.45 -14.99
CA LYS A 2 -5.40 -10.38 -15.10
C LYS A 2 -6.14 -10.69 -13.78
N ASP A 3 -5.61 -11.56 -12.94
CA ASP A 3 -6.23 -11.88 -11.63
C ASP A 3 -5.90 -10.85 -10.54
N PHE A 4 -4.84 -10.06 -10.70
CA PHE A 4 -4.53 -8.93 -9.83
C PHE A 4 -5.45 -7.75 -10.17
N GLU A 5 -5.58 -7.39 -11.45
CA GLU A 5 -6.50 -6.35 -11.92
C GLU A 5 -7.95 -6.63 -11.55
N LYS A 6 -8.40 -7.89 -11.66
CA LYS A 6 -9.74 -8.29 -11.21
C LYS A 6 -9.95 -8.06 -9.71
N ARG A 7 -8.95 -8.38 -8.88
CA ARG A 7 -9.02 -8.18 -7.43
C ARG A 7 -9.00 -6.69 -7.05
N ILE A 8 -8.28 -5.86 -7.82
CA ILE A 8 -8.38 -4.39 -7.67
C ILE A 8 -9.80 -3.91 -8.02
N ALA A 9 -10.35 -4.32 -9.17
CA ALA A 9 -11.71 -3.93 -9.55
C ALA A 9 -12.75 -4.39 -8.51
N HIS A 10 -12.56 -5.56 -7.93
CA HIS A 10 -13.42 -6.06 -6.85
C HIS A 10 -13.29 -5.21 -5.57
N LEU A 11 -12.09 -4.77 -5.21
CA LEU A 11 -11.88 -3.86 -4.09
C LEU A 11 -12.59 -2.51 -4.29
N GLU A 12 -12.55 -1.97 -5.51
CA GLU A 12 -13.26 -0.75 -5.89
C GLU A 12 -14.78 -0.94 -5.82
N GLU A 13 -15.29 -2.08 -6.28
CA GLU A 13 -16.71 -2.42 -6.18
C GLU A 13 -17.19 -2.51 -4.72
N LEU A 14 -16.40 -3.14 -3.85
CA LEU A 14 -16.68 -3.19 -2.41
C LEU A 14 -16.71 -1.79 -1.80
N ALA A 15 -15.74 -0.94 -2.14
CA ALA A 15 -15.68 0.44 -1.66
C ALA A 15 -16.88 1.27 -2.11
N GLU A 16 -17.35 1.08 -3.35
CA GLU A 16 -18.53 1.78 -3.87
C GLU A 16 -19.82 1.30 -3.18
N LYS A 17 -19.97 -0.02 -2.98
CA LYS A 17 -21.10 -0.59 -2.22
C LYS A 17 -21.18 -0.05 -0.79
N MET A 18 -20.03 0.18 -0.14
CA MET A 18 -19.96 0.74 1.21
C MET A 18 -20.37 2.22 1.30
N ARG A 19 -20.48 2.94 0.17
CA ARG A 19 -20.96 4.34 0.15
C ARG A 19 -22.48 4.46 0.12
N ASP A 20 -23.20 3.36 -0.03
CA ASP A 20 -24.65 3.35 0.01
C ASP A 20 -25.15 3.70 1.43
N PRO A 21 -25.88 4.83 1.62
CA PRO A 21 -26.38 5.24 2.93
C PRO A 21 -27.44 4.30 3.50
N ASP A 22 -28.10 3.49 2.66
CA ASP A 22 -29.13 2.54 3.09
C ASP A 22 -28.55 1.15 3.39
N LEU A 23 -27.21 0.98 3.35
CA LEU A 23 -26.57 -0.30 3.60
C LEU A 23 -26.67 -0.68 5.09
N PRO A 24 -27.26 -1.85 5.43
CA PRO A 24 -27.31 -2.34 6.80
C PRO A 24 -25.91 -2.52 7.39
N LEU A 25 -25.75 -2.17 8.67
CA LEU A 25 -24.47 -2.19 9.38
C LEU A 25 -23.74 -3.55 9.28
N GLU A 26 -24.47 -4.66 9.43
CA GLU A 26 -23.90 -6.01 9.34
C GLU A 26 -23.32 -6.29 7.95
N LYS A 27 -23.94 -5.77 6.89
CA LYS A 27 -23.43 -5.88 5.52
C LYS A 27 -22.23 -4.96 5.29
N SER A 28 -22.29 -3.74 5.80
CA SER A 28 -21.16 -2.79 5.75
C SER A 28 -19.92 -3.38 6.43
N PHE A 29 -20.11 -4.05 7.57
CA PHE A 29 -19.04 -4.72 8.30
C PHE A 29 -18.46 -5.91 7.50
N GLY A 30 -19.32 -6.73 6.88
CA GLY A 30 -18.85 -7.82 6.01
C GLY A 30 -18.04 -7.33 4.80
N PHE A 31 -18.49 -6.28 4.11
CA PHE A 31 -17.73 -5.68 3.00
C PHE A 31 -16.42 -5.06 3.47
N PHE A 32 -16.38 -4.48 4.67
CA PHE A 32 -15.16 -3.95 5.25
C PHE A 32 -14.14 -5.06 5.54
N GLU A 33 -14.55 -6.15 6.19
CA GLU A 33 -13.65 -7.28 6.46
C GLU A 33 -13.08 -7.87 5.16
N GLU A 34 -13.95 -8.06 4.16
CA GLU A 34 -13.54 -8.55 2.84
C GLU A 34 -12.55 -7.59 2.16
N GLY A 35 -12.86 -6.29 2.15
CA GLY A 35 -12.00 -5.27 1.56
C GLY A 35 -10.63 -5.19 2.22
N VAL A 36 -10.57 -5.28 3.55
CA VAL A 36 -9.30 -5.28 4.31
C VAL A 36 -8.46 -6.52 3.98
N MET A 37 -9.07 -7.70 3.92
CA MET A 37 -8.38 -8.93 3.56
C MET A 37 -7.82 -8.85 2.15
N LEU A 38 -8.65 -8.43 1.19
CA LEU A 38 -8.28 -8.28 -0.21
C LEU A 38 -7.13 -7.28 -0.42
N ALA A 39 -7.19 -6.12 0.26
CA ALA A 39 -6.13 -5.12 0.19
C ALA A 39 -4.79 -5.64 0.74
N ARG A 40 -4.81 -6.43 1.82
CA ARG A 40 -3.61 -7.05 2.39
C ARG A 40 -2.98 -8.05 1.42
N GLU A 41 -3.79 -8.87 0.76
CA GLU A 41 -3.30 -9.83 -0.24
C GLU A 41 -2.69 -9.14 -1.46
N LEU A 42 -3.34 -8.11 -1.98
CA LEU A 42 -2.83 -7.30 -3.08
C LEU A 42 -1.49 -6.66 -2.73
N ARG A 43 -1.35 -6.12 -1.51
CA ARG A 43 -0.09 -5.54 -1.03
C ARG A 43 1.02 -6.59 -0.98
N LYS A 44 0.75 -7.76 -0.41
CA LYS A 44 1.74 -8.85 -0.33
C LYS A 44 2.24 -9.27 -1.71
N GLU A 45 1.35 -9.39 -2.69
CA GLU A 45 1.74 -9.75 -4.06
C GLU A 45 2.60 -8.67 -4.73
N LEU A 46 2.32 -7.40 -4.47
CA LEU A 46 3.18 -6.29 -4.92
C LEU A 46 4.56 -6.34 -4.27
N ASP A 47 4.63 -6.57 -2.95
CA ASP A 47 5.90 -6.65 -2.22
C ASP A 47 6.77 -7.82 -2.74
N GLU A 48 6.16 -8.97 -3.03
CA GLU A 48 6.85 -10.11 -3.64
C GLU A 48 7.38 -9.81 -5.04
N LEU A 49 6.62 -9.07 -5.85
CA LEU A 49 7.06 -8.67 -7.18
C LEU A 49 8.18 -7.63 -7.10
N GLN A 50 8.07 -6.67 -6.18
CA GLN A 50 9.08 -5.67 -5.90
C GLN A 50 10.41 -6.33 -5.51
N GLY A 51 10.39 -7.31 -4.60
CA GLY A 51 11.60 -8.04 -4.20
C GLY A 51 12.27 -8.80 -5.37
N LYS A 52 11.48 -9.36 -6.30
CA LYS A 52 12.02 -9.99 -7.51
C LYS A 52 12.69 -8.98 -8.43
N VAL A 53 12.10 -7.80 -8.58
CA VAL A 53 12.70 -6.70 -9.38
C VAL A 53 14.00 -6.23 -8.74
N GLU A 54 14.04 -6.08 -7.42
CA GLU A 54 15.24 -5.70 -6.67
C GLU A 54 16.40 -6.68 -6.90
N ILE A 55 16.14 -7.99 -6.77
CA ILE A 55 17.15 -9.03 -7.04
C ILE A 55 17.67 -8.93 -8.47
N LEU A 56 16.79 -8.69 -9.45
CA LEU A 56 17.19 -8.54 -10.85
C LEU A 56 18.06 -7.30 -11.06
N LEU A 57 17.70 -6.15 -10.49
CA LEU A 57 18.50 -4.92 -10.57
C LEU A 57 19.88 -5.10 -9.92
N ASN A 58 19.92 -5.64 -8.71
CA ASN A 58 21.17 -5.95 -7.99
C ASN A 58 22.05 -6.91 -8.82
N SER A 59 21.45 -7.90 -9.48
CA SER A 59 22.19 -8.85 -10.33
C SER A 59 22.77 -8.24 -11.61
N LEU A 60 22.17 -7.14 -12.10
CA LEU A 60 22.67 -6.38 -13.25
C LEU A 60 23.79 -5.42 -12.83
N GLU A 61 23.68 -4.81 -11.65
CA GLU A 61 24.69 -3.92 -11.06
C GLU A 61 25.97 -4.66 -10.64
N VAL A 62 25.88 -5.94 -10.25
CA VAL A 62 27.03 -6.82 -9.94
C VAL A 62 27.99 -7.02 -11.14
N ARG A 63 27.69 -6.48 -12.33
CA ARG A 63 28.61 -6.51 -13.49
C ARG A 63 29.48 -5.27 -13.67
N GLU A 64 29.27 -4.19 -12.93
CA GLU A 64 30.08 -2.98 -13.06
C GLU A 64 30.38 -2.33 -11.70
N ASN A 65 31.53 -2.71 -11.14
CA ASN A 65 32.31 -2.03 -10.09
C ASN A 65 32.03 -2.43 -8.63
N ASP A 66 33.12 -2.68 -7.91
CA ASP A 66 33.21 -2.87 -6.47
C ASP A 66 32.59 -1.69 -5.70
N GLU A 67 32.01 -1.99 -4.52
CA GLU A 67 31.24 -1.13 -3.59
C GLU A 67 29.71 -1.09 -3.84
N ALA A 68 29.01 -2.07 -3.26
CA ALA A 68 27.57 -2.25 -3.31
C ALA A 68 26.81 -1.15 -2.53
N GLU A 69 26.34 -0.11 -3.23
CA GLU A 69 25.17 0.65 -2.77
C GLU A 69 23.90 -0.07 -3.22
N VAL A 70 23.12 -0.54 -2.24
CA VAL A 70 21.84 -1.22 -2.48
C VAL A 70 20.85 -0.23 -3.12
N PRO A 71 20.26 -0.50 -4.29
CA PRO A 71 19.22 0.34 -4.88
C PRO A 71 17.98 0.33 -3.97
N ASN A 72 17.79 1.43 -3.27
CA ASN A 72 16.77 1.58 -2.23
C ASN A 72 15.41 1.94 -2.85
N ILE A 73 14.76 0.95 -3.45
CA ILE A 73 13.34 1.03 -3.89
C ILE A 73 12.36 1.07 -2.70
N THR A 74 12.83 0.74 -1.49
CA THR A 74 12.05 0.79 -0.25
C THR A 74 11.83 2.21 0.31
N LYS A 75 12.44 3.24 -0.29
CA LYS A 75 12.22 4.66 0.03
C LYS A 75 11.05 5.33 -0.70
N PHE A 76 10.12 4.58 -1.28
CA PHE A 76 8.84 5.17 -1.69
C PHE A 76 7.94 5.33 -0.46
N ASP A 77 8.23 6.35 0.35
CA ASP A 77 7.52 6.72 1.57
C ASP A 77 6.06 7.11 1.29
N PHE A 78 5.15 6.13 1.27
CA PHE A 78 3.71 6.38 1.38
C PHE A 78 3.31 6.92 2.78
N GLN A 79 4.26 7.03 3.72
CA GLN A 79 4.04 7.52 5.09
C GLN A 79 4.28 9.02 5.29
N SER A 80 4.50 9.81 4.24
CA SER A 80 4.81 11.25 4.40
C SER A 80 3.59 12.18 4.48
N SER A 81 2.36 11.67 4.67
CA SER A 81 1.18 12.52 4.91
C SER A 81 0.46 12.24 6.23
N GLU A 82 1.17 11.99 7.33
CA GLU A 82 0.58 12.12 8.67
C GLU A 82 1.64 12.58 9.66
N SER A 83 1.50 13.85 10.10
CA SER A 83 2.03 14.48 11.33
C SER A 83 2.80 15.79 11.07
N GLN A 84 2.06 16.89 10.88
CA GLN A 84 2.43 18.17 11.48
C GLN A 84 1.20 18.73 12.20
N ASN A 85 1.00 18.24 13.42
CA ASN A 85 0.33 19.06 14.44
C ASN A 85 1.08 18.85 15.74
N ASP A 86 2.31 19.37 15.80
CA ASP A 86 3.01 19.52 17.06
C ASP A 86 2.60 20.86 17.67
N SER A 87 2.08 20.75 18.88
CA SER A 87 1.64 21.85 19.71
C SER A 87 2.84 22.71 20.11
N GLN A 88 2.71 24.04 20.05
CA GLN A 88 3.02 24.96 21.15
C GLN A 88 3.04 26.41 20.65
N ASP A 89 1.98 27.15 20.95
CA ASP A 89 2.17 28.52 21.44
C ASP A 89 1.09 28.84 22.49
N LYS A 90 1.29 28.31 23.70
CA LYS A 90 0.72 28.91 24.91
C LYS A 90 1.78 29.87 25.45
N GLN A 91 1.73 31.10 24.97
CA GLN A 91 2.44 32.19 25.60
C GLN A 91 1.58 33.45 25.60
N ALA A 92 0.87 33.65 26.70
CA ALA A 92 0.40 34.94 27.21
C ALA A 92 -0.18 34.73 28.62
N PRO A 93 -0.21 35.76 29.50
CA PRO A 93 0.16 37.16 29.27
C PRO A 93 1.53 37.58 29.87
#